data_AF-A0A536B746-F1
#
_entry.id   AF-A0A536B746-F1
#
_cell.length_a   1.000
_cell.length_b   1.000
_cell.length_c   1.000
_cell.angle_alpha   90.00
_cell.angle_beta   90.00
_cell.angle_gamma   90.00
#
_symmetry.space_group_name_H-M   'P 1'
#
loop_
_entity.id
_entity.type
_entity.pdbx_description
1 polymer ?
#
loop_
_entity_poly.entity_id
_entity_poly.type
_entity_poly.pdbx_seq_one_letter_code
_entity_poly.pdbx_strand_id
1 'polypeptide(L)'
;MKRRRTQQYGMGRVFKRRSRHTGKLLPTWWIAYSVDGARVRESANTEDRQAALNILRERLKAVSDGTAVDPARDRLTVDVILDGLLAYYDRQGHRSRESAASQLKAWREALGSVRALAVTTSRLARVVGDWQAAKVQHATINRRLSLLRRSYRLAKLRLDPAKLDFADLFLTDASPRGKHLDAAAFATLHGLLPAHLKDLFEFAYLCGTRKGQLARTTWASWDASERALTWSAAEVKAKRDFTLPLDGRPLNLILARHAERRLHCRYVFHGPRCRPGHTPSKHYGCVGDFKKAWRTACKKAGFPVGRKGGGFVFHNTRHTAVTNLVNAGVPARQRGGPGARGDGGLRAPDPQCLRPLLHPAQGADPGSTPPHIRLRHAAGRDARRRPVEVREPVTNVIGTPQGHTPLSPGWNGRP
;
A
#
# COMPACT_ATOMS: atom_id res chain seq x y z
N MET A 1 41.53 -55.90 -20.05
CA MET A 1 40.56 -54.86 -20.50
C MET A 1 40.53 -53.71 -19.50
N LYS A 2 41.04 -52.52 -19.88
CA LYS A 2 41.06 -51.33 -19.01
C LYS A 2 39.64 -50.78 -18.84
N ARG A 3 39.10 -50.82 -17.60
CA ARG A 3 37.81 -50.22 -17.23
C ARG A 3 37.80 -48.74 -17.59
N ARG A 4 36.93 -48.34 -18.53
CA ARG A 4 36.64 -46.94 -18.85
C ARG A 4 36.08 -46.28 -17.59
N ARG A 5 36.80 -45.31 -17.03
CA ARG A 5 36.28 -44.38 -16.02
C ARG A 5 35.14 -43.59 -16.65
N THR A 6 33.91 -43.91 -16.27
CA THR A 6 32.72 -43.12 -16.57
C THR A 6 32.87 -41.78 -15.86
N GLN A 7 33.25 -40.72 -16.60
CA GLN A 7 33.33 -39.37 -16.06
C GLN A 7 31.92 -38.93 -15.63
N GLN A 8 31.75 -38.63 -14.34
CA GLN A 8 30.62 -37.86 -13.84
C GLN A 8 30.48 -36.60 -14.70
N TYR A 9 29.30 -36.39 -15.28
CA TYR A 9 28.94 -35.16 -16.00
C TYR A 9 28.85 -34.00 -15.00
N GLY A 10 30.02 -33.53 -14.56
CA GLY A 10 30.18 -32.45 -13.59
C GLY A 10 29.84 -31.09 -14.20
N MET A 11 29.49 -30.15 -13.32
CA MET A 11 28.97 -28.79 -13.56
C MET A 11 29.75 -27.92 -14.57
N GLY A 12 30.94 -28.33 -15.03
CA GLY A 12 31.69 -27.69 -16.11
C GLY A 12 32.89 -28.51 -16.59
N ARG A 13 33.55 -28.08 -17.67
CA ARG A 13 34.76 -28.71 -18.23
C ARG A 13 35.74 -27.69 -18.80
N VAL A 14 37.02 -28.05 -18.81
CA VAL A 14 38.09 -27.31 -19.50
C VAL A 14 38.52 -28.10 -20.74
N PHE A 15 38.72 -27.44 -21.89
CA PHE A 15 39.06 -28.09 -23.16
C PHE A 15 39.89 -27.17 -24.05
N LYS A 16 40.63 -27.72 -25.02
CA LYS A 16 41.31 -26.95 -26.07
C LYS A 16 40.49 -26.98 -27.36
N ARG A 17 40.45 -25.87 -28.09
CA ARG A 17 39.83 -25.79 -29.41
C ARG A 17 40.84 -26.19 -30.48
N ARG A 18 40.36 -26.72 -31.61
CA ARG A 18 41.18 -26.94 -32.81
C ARG A 18 41.09 -25.71 -33.72
N SER A 19 42.21 -25.33 -34.31
CA SER A 19 42.27 -24.34 -35.38
C SER A 19 41.41 -24.81 -36.56
N ARG A 20 40.58 -23.92 -37.09
CA ARG A 20 39.76 -24.21 -38.29
C ARG A 20 40.60 -24.32 -39.55
N HIS A 21 41.78 -23.70 -39.59
CA HIS A 21 42.64 -23.67 -40.77
C HIS A 21 43.69 -24.78 -40.77
N THR A 22 44.21 -25.14 -39.60
CA THR A 22 45.35 -26.07 -39.48
C THR A 22 45.01 -27.37 -38.75
N GLY A 23 43.81 -27.50 -38.16
CA GLY A 23 43.37 -28.69 -37.41
C GLY A 23 44.11 -28.97 -36.09
N LYS A 24 45.24 -28.28 -35.85
CA LYS A 24 46.06 -28.35 -34.63
C LYS A 24 45.32 -27.74 -33.43
N LEU A 25 45.61 -28.24 -32.23
CA LEU A 25 45.06 -27.70 -30.99
C LEU A 25 45.65 -26.31 -30.72
N LEU A 26 44.79 -25.35 -30.42
CA LEU A 26 45.21 -24.02 -29.97
C LEU A 26 45.81 -24.12 -28.57
N PRO A 27 46.84 -23.33 -28.25
CA PRO A 27 47.52 -23.42 -26.97
C PRO A 27 46.62 -22.96 -25.81
N THR A 28 45.72 -22.01 -26.07
CA THR A 28 44.76 -21.44 -25.11
C THR A 28 43.68 -22.43 -24.67
N TRP A 29 43.49 -22.55 -23.36
CA TRP A 29 42.40 -23.31 -22.76
C TRP A 29 41.07 -22.56 -22.83
N TRP A 30 39.99 -23.32 -22.97
CA TRP A 30 38.61 -22.85 -22.94
C TRP A 30 37.86 -23.55 -21.82
N ILE A 31 36.89 -22.84 -21.23
CA ILE A 31 36.02 -23.38 -20.20
C ILE A 31 34.58 -23.45 -20.71
N ALA A 32 33.84 -24.43 -20.21
CA ALA A 32 32.41 -24.56 -20.44
C ALA A 32 31.70 -24.90 -19.13
N TYR A 33 30.63 -24.19 -18.81
CA TYR A 33 29.82 -24.39 -17.61
C TYR A 33 28.35 -24.06 -17.89
N SER A 34 27.46 -24.38 -16.94
CA SER A 34 26.02 -24.14 -17.07
C SER A 34 25.58 -22.96 -16.19
N VAL A 35 24.78 -22.04 -16.74
CA VAL A 35 24.14 -20.94 -16.01
C VAL A 35 22.65 -20.99 -16.31
N ASP A 36 21.79 -21.15 -15.30
CA ASP A 36 20.32 -21.21 -15.45
C ASP A 36 19.83 -22.19 -16.55
N GLY A 37 20.54 -23.31 -16.75
CA GLY A 37 20.22 -24.34 -17.75
C GLY A 37 20.84 -24.14 -19.14
N ALA A 38 21.49 -23.00 -19.41
CA ALA A 38 22.19 -22.72 -20.67
C ALA A 38 23.71 -22.97 -20.56
N ARG A 39 24.31 -23.55 -21.60
CA ARG A 39 25.77 -23.81 -21.65
C ARG A 39 26.52 -22.58 -22.13
N VAL A 40 27.35 -22.00 -21.26
CA VAL A 40 28.28 -20.92 -21.60
C VAL A 40 29.64 -21.51 -21.96
N ARG A 41 30.31 -20.93 -22.97
CA ARG A 41 31.69 -21.27 -23.37
C ARG A 41 32.51 -19.99 -23.51
N GLU A 42 33.61 -19.90 -22.80
CA GLU A 42 34.52 -18.75 -22.87
C GLU A 42 35.99 -19.19 -22.88
N SER A 43 36.86 -18.34 -23.44
CA SER A 43 38.31 -18.54 -23.40
C SER A 43 38.82 -18.31 -21.99
N ALA A 44 39.69 -19.19 -21.49
CA ALA A 44 40.39 -18.98 -20.22
C ALA A 44 41.58 -18.02 -20.36
N ASN A 45 41.94 -17.64 -21.59
CA ASN A 45 43.07 -16.75 -21.93
C ASN A 45 44.40 -17.16 -21.26
N THR A 46 44.61 -18.47 -21.09
CA THR A 46 45.83 -19.03 -20.52
C THR A 46 46.18 -20.35 -21.22
N GLU A 47 47.48 -20.64 -21.30
CA GLU A 47 48.01 -21.92 -21.80
C GLU A 47 48.20 -22.93 -20.65
N ASP A 48 48.16 -22.47 -19.40
CA ASP A 48 48.22 -23.32 -18.21
C ASP A 48 46.83 -23.91 -17.89
N ARG A 49 46.80 -25.25 -17.83
CA ARG A 49 45.60 -26.01 -17.51
C ARG A 49 45.12 -25.74 -16.08
N GLN A 50 46.03 -25.53 -15.14
CA GLN A 50 45.70 -25.34 -13.73
C GLN A 50 45.07 -23.96 -13.50
N ALA A 51 45.65 -22.90 -14.09
CA ALA A 51 45.03 -21.59 -14.16
C ALA A 51 43.61 -21.64 -14.77
N ALA A 52 43.41 -22.37 -15.88
CA ALA A 52 42.09 -22.52 -16.50
C ALA A 52 41.08 -23.26 -15.60
N LEU A 53 41.53 -24.25 -14.81
CA LEU A 53 40.69 -24.93 -13.81
C LEU A 53 40.29 -24.01 -12.66
N ASN A 54 41.18 -23.12 -12.21
CA ASN A 54 40.87 -22.14 -11.17
C ASN A 54 39.82 -21.14 -11.66
N ILE A 55 39.95 -20.62 -12.88
CA ILE A 55 38.94 -19.76 -13.51
C ILE A 55 37.59 -20.48 -13.62
N LEU A 56 37.58 -21.76 -14.02
CA LEU A 56 36.34 -22.55 -14.04
C LEU A 56 35.72 -22.68 -12.64
N ARG A 57 36.51 -22.93 -11.59
CA ARG A 57 36.03 -22.99 -10.20
C ARG A 57 35.45 -21.65 -9.75
N GLU A 58 36.09 -20.53 -10.07
CA GLU A 58 35.58 -19.19 -9.78
C GLU A 58 34.25 -18.93 -10.47
N ARG A 59 34.10 -19.33 -11.74
CA ARG A 59 32.83 -19.23 -12.47
C ARG A 59 31.74 -20.11 -11.88
N LEU A 60 32.06 -21.36 -11.53
CA LEU A 60 31.10 -22.27 -10.89
C LEU A 60 30.70 -21.77 -9.49
N LYS A 61 31.64 -21.20 -8.73
CA LYS A 61 31.37 -20.55 -7.46
C LYS A 61 30.46 -19.33 -7.67
N ALA A 62 30.73 -18.50 -8.68
CA ALA A 62 29.86 -17.38 -9.02
C ALA A 62 28.45 -17.82 -9.46
N VAL A 63 28.32 -18.95 -10.17
CA VAL A 63 27.01 -19.52 -10.53
C VAL A 63 26.29 -20.01 -9.28
N SER A 64 26.99 -20.74 -8.40
CA SER A 64 26.46 -21.25 -7.13
C SER A 64 26.03 -20.11 -6.18
N ASP A 65 26.84 -19.06 -6.11
CA ASP A 65 26.59 -17.85 -5.31
C ASP A 65 25.54 -16.92 -5.97
N GLY A 66 25.10 -17.24 -7.19
CA GLY A 66 24.17 -16.43 -7.99
C GLY A 66 24.74 -15.08 -8.43
N THR A 67 26.07 -14.92 -8.43
CA THR A 67 26.82 -13.74 -8.88
C THR A 67 27.34 -13.86 -10.32
N ALA A 68 27.16 -15.02 -10.97
CA ALA A 68 27.48 -15.19 -12.38
C ALA A 68 26.61 -14.24 -13.22
N VAL A 69 27.26 -13.20 -13.76
CA VAL A 69 26.64 -12.24 -14.66
C VAL A 69 26.54 -12.90 -16.03
N ASP A 70 25.35 -13.40 -16.35
CA ASP A 70 25.00 -13.71 -17.74
C ASP A 70 25.30 -12.45 -18.58
N PRO A 71 26.13 -12.52 -19.65
CA PRO A 71 26.41 -11.38 -20.52
C PRO A 71 25.15 -10.71 -21.08
N ALA A 72 24.05 -11.46 -21.22
CA ALA A 72 22.75 -10.91 -21.58
C ALA A 72 22.14 -10.06 -20.44
N ARG A 73 22.35 -10.43 -19.17
CA ARG A 73 21.93 -9.64 -17.99
C ARG A 73 22.73 -8.37 -17.82
N ASP A 74 24.02 -8.39 -18.15
CA ASP A 74 24.86 -7.18 -18.11
C ASP A 74 24.34 -6.09 -19.07
N ARG A 75 23.72 -6.50 -20.18
CA ARG A 75 23.20 -5.59 -21.22
C ARG A 75 21.79 -5.08 -20.95
N LEU A 76 21.11 -5.55 -19.90
CA LEU A 76 19.76 -5.09 -19.58
C LEU A 76 19.76 -3.60 -19.26
N THR A 77 18.89 -2.85 -19.95
CA THR A 77 18.64 -1.45 -19.64
C THR A 77 17.55 -1.32 -18.57
N VAL A 78 17.43 -0.13 -17.98
CA VAL A 78 16.34 0.18 -17.05
C VAL A 78 15.00 0.01 -17.75
N ASP A 79 14.85 0.45 -19.00
CA ASP A 79 13.61 0.26 -19.76
C ASP A 79 13.16 -1.20 -19.79
N VAL A 80 14.08 -2.13 -20.09
CA VAL A 80 13.74 -3.55 -20.18
C VAL A 80 13.25 -4.11 -18.83
N ILE A 81 13.84 -3.70 -17.70
CA ILE A 81 13.37 -4.17 -16.38
C ILE A 81 12.07 -3.48 -15.96
N LEU A 82 11.78 -2.27 -16.44
CA LEU A 82 10.50 -1.60 -16.24
C LEU A 82 9.40 -2.28 -17.08
N ASP A 83 9.69 -2.67 -18.32
CA ASP A 83 8.80 -3.48 -19.15
C ASP A 83 8.52 -4.85 -18.52
N GLY A 84 9.54 -5.50 -17.98
CA GLY A 84 9.38 -6.74 -17.22
C GLY A 84 8.41 -6.62 -16.03
N LEU A 85 8.42 -5.47 -15.33
CA LEU A 85 7.46 -5.20 -14.26
C LEU A 85 6.02 -5.04 -14.80
N LEU A 86 5.83 -4.32 -15.88
CA LEU A 86 4.50 -4.12 -16.48
C LEU A 86 3.95 -5.43 -17.04
N ALA A 87 4.76 -6.21 -17.75
CA ALA A 87 4.39 -7.53 -18.24
C ALA A 87 4.05 -8.50 -17.08
N TYR A 88 4.78 -8.42 -15.96
CA TYR A 88 4.41 -9.17 -14.75
C TYR A 88 3.06 -8.71 -14.19
N TYR A 89 2.78 -7.40 -14.17
CA TYR A 89 1.49 -6.86 -13.71
C TYR A 89 0.33 -7.25 -14.61
N ASP A 90 0.53 -7.27 -15.92
CA ASP A 90 -0.45 -7.72 -16.91
C ASP A 90 -0.77 -9.21 -16.72
N ARG A 91 0.26 -10.08 -16.66
CA ARG A 91 0.08 -11.53 -16.44
C ARG A 91 -0.62 -11.89 -15.14
N GLN A 92 -0.41 -11.11 -14.07
CA GLN A 92 -1.00 -11.35 -12.75
C GLN A 92 -2.33 -10.61 -12.55
N GLY A 93 -2.82 -9.86 -13.54
CA GLY A 93 -4.07 -9.10 -13.44
C GLY A 93 -4.04 -8.01 -12.35
N HIS A 94 -2.91 -7.34 -12.15
CA HIS A 94 -2.81 -6.29 -11.12
C HIS A 94 -3.62 -5.05 -11.48
N ARG A 95 -4.64 -4.72 -10.66
CA ARG A 95 -5.45 -3.48 -10.79
C ARG A 95 -4.62 -2.18 -10.83
N SER A 96 -3.40 -2.20 -10.29
CA SER A 96 -2.50 -1.04 -10.25
C SER A 96 -1.67 -0.86 -11.51
N ARG A 97 -1.81 -1.71 -12.54
CA ARG A 97 -0.96 -1.70 -13.72
C ARG A 97 -0.88 -0.34 -14.42
N GLU A 98 -2.01 0.27 -14.73
CA GLU A 98 -2.04 1.59 -15.38
C GLU A 98 -1.38 2.67 -14.53
N SER A 99 -1.68 2.67 -13.23
CA SER A 99 -1.06 3.62 -12.30
C SER A 99 0.45 3.41 -12.20
N ALA A 100 0.93 2.17 -12.24
CA ALA A 100 2.35 1.85 -12.25
C ALA A 100 3.00 2.36 -13.54
N ALA A 101 2.41 2.07 -14.71
CA ALA A 101 2.90 2.55 -16.00
C ALA A 101 3.04 4.08 -16.03
N SER A 102 2.06 4.81 -15.49
CA SER A 102 2.14 6.28 -15.36
C SER A 102 3.29 6.73 -14.47
N GLN A 103 3.56 6.05 -13.35
CA GLN A 103 4.68 6.40 -12.46
C GLN A 103 6.04 6.05 -13.08
N LEU A 104 6.12 4.98 -13.86
CA LEU A 104 7.36 4.52 -14.49
C LEU A 104 7.86 5.45 -15.60
N LYS A 105 6.99 6.26 -16.22
CA LYS A 105 7.39 7.25 -17.24
C LYS A 105 8.54 8.14 -16.79
N ALA A 106 8.48 8.60 -15.54
CA ALA A 106 9.53 9.45 -14.96
C ALA A 106 10.89 8.74 -14.86
N TRP A 107 10.90 7.42 -14.63
CA TRP A 107 12.13 6.63 -14.65
C TRP A 107 12.62 6.34 -16.06
N ARG A 108 11.73 6.14 -17.03
CA ARG A 108 12.11 5.97 -18.43
C ARG A 108 12.81 7.21 -18.97
N GLU A 109 12.25 8.38 -18.70
CA GLU A 109 12.83 9.66 -19.07
C GLU A 109 14.21 9.88 -18.42
N ALA A 110 14.34 9.58 -17.13
CA ALA A 110 15.59 9.82 -16.41
C ALA A 110 16.69 8.78 -16.68
N LEU A 111 16.32 7.50 -16.86
CA LEU A 111 17.25 6.36 -16.81
C LEU A 111 16.99 5.26 -17.84
N GLY A 112 15.98 5.36 -18.71
CA GLY A 112 15.51 4.26 -19.55
C GLY A 112 16.59 3.55 -20.36
N SER A 113 17.45 4.32 -21.04
CA SER A 113 18.57 3.82 -21.86
C SER A 113 19.78 3.36 -21.06
N VAL A 114 19.81 3.63 -19.74
CA VAL A 114 20.95 3.30 -18.88
C VAL A 114 20.95 1.80 -18.60
N ARG A 115 22.14 1.19 -18.60
CA ARG A 115 22.30 -0.21 -18.17
C ARG A 115 21.89 -0.33 -16.70
N ALA A 116 21.01 -1.27 -16.38
CA ALA A 116 20.44 -1.43 -15.04
C ALA A 116 21.53 -1.64 -13.97
N LEU A 117 22.59 -2.38 -14.30
CA LEU A 117 23.76 -2.59 -13.42
C LEU A 117 24.69 -1.38 -13.31
N ALA A 118 24.56 -0.37 -14.17
CA ALA A 118 25.36 0.86 -14.11
C ALA A 118 24.69 1.96 -13.26
N VAL A 119 23.45 1.77 -12.82
CA VAL A 119 22.75 2.71 -11.93
C VAL A 119 23.38 2.66 -10.54
N THR A 120 23.58 3.83 -9.94
CA THR A 120 24.16 4.00 -8.61
C THR A 120 23.21 4.73 -7.67
N THR A 121 23.42 4.59 -6.35
CA THR A 121 22.69 5.36 -5.32
C THR A 121 22.79 6.86 -5.56
N SER A 122 23.99 7.37 -5.87
CA SER A 122 24.22 8.79 -6.16
C SER A 122 23.43 9.29 -7.37
N ARG A 123 23.32 8.46 -8.42
CA ARG A 123 22.51 8.81 -9.61
C ARG A 123 21.03 8.84 -9.28
N LEU A 124 20.53 7.90 -8.48
CA LEU A 124 19.13 7.94 -8.03
C LEU A 124 18.85 9.14 -7.12
N ALA A 125 19.77 9.45 -6.18
CA ALA A 125 19.65 10.60 -5.29
C ALA A 125 19.52 11.91 -6.07
N ARG A 126 20.29 12.09 -7.16
CA ARG A 126 20.16 13.25 -8.05
C ARG A 126 18.77 13.34 -8.69
N VAL A 127 18.26 12.25 -9.26
CA VAL A 127 16.91 12.22 -9.86
C VAL A 127 15.82 12.50 -8.81
N VAL A 128 15.98 11.98 -7.59
CA VAL A 128 15.08 12.28 -6.46
C VAL A 128 15.15 13.76 -6.10
N GLY A 129 16.35 14.33 -6.03
CA GLY A 129 16.57 15.77 -5.79
C GLY A 129 15.91 16.65 -6.86
N ASP A 130 16.03 16.29 -8.14
CA ASP A 130 15.37 16.99 -9.24
C ASP A 130 13.84 16.97 -9.08
N TRP A 131 13.27 15.84 -8.65
CA TRP A 131 11.84 15.75 -8.37
C TRP A 131 11.42 16.52 -7.11
N GLN A 132 12.26 16.61 -6.09
CA GLN A 132 12.02 17.46 -4.93
C GLN A 132 12.04 18.94 -5.31
N ALA A 133 13.00 19.37 -6.13
CA ALA A 133 13.08 20.72 -6.67
C ALA A 133 11.84 21.06 -7.53
N ALA A 134 11.35 20.09 -8.32
CA ALA A 134 10.09 20.18 -9.05
C ALA A 134 8.83 20.06 -8.16
N LYS A 135 8.97 20.04 -6.82
CA LYS A 135 7.88 19.95 -5.83
C LYS A 135 6.97 18.74 -6.00
N VAL A 136 7.51 17.63 -6.53
CA VAL A 136 6.81 16.35 -6.58
C VAL A 136 6.61 15.84 -5.14
N GLN A 137 5.41 15.34 -4.85
CA GLN A 137 5.07 14.89 -3.50
C GLN A 137 5.95 13.70 -3.07
N HIS A 138 6.40 13.70 -1.81
CA HIS A 138 7.23 12.62 -1.25
C HIS A 138 6.57 11.24 -1.42
N ALA A 139 5.26 11.14 -1.16
CA ALA A 139 4.49 9.91 -1.38
C ALA A 139 4.55 9.41 -2.84
N THR A 140 4.62 10.32 -3.82
CA THR A 140 4.76 9.98 -5.24
C THR A 140 6.17 9.51 -5.55
N ILE A 141 7.20 10.21 -5.04
CA ILE A 141 8.61 9.81 -5.17
C ILE A 141 8.83 8.41 -4.58
N ASN A 142 8.36 8.16 -3.36
CA ASN A 142 8.45 6.86 -2.70
C ASN A 142 7.76 5.74 -3.47
N ARG A 143 6.62 6.02 -4.12
CA ARG A 143 5.96 5.05 -5.01
C ARG A 143 6.81 4.75 -6.24
N ARG A 144 7.41 5.77 -6.87
CA ARG A 144 8.33 5.60 -7.99
C ARG A 144 9.53 4.75 -7.58
N LEU A 145 10.16 5.05 -6.43
CA LEU A 145 11.27 4.26 -5.88
C LEU A 145 10.87 2.81 -5.61
N SER A 146 9.68 2.59 -5.02
CA SER A 146 9.16 1.24 -4.75
C SER A 146 8.97 0.42 -6.03
N LEU A 147 8.47 1.04 -7.09
CA LEU A 147 8.28 0.39 -8.39
C LEU A 147 9.63 0.05 -9.04
N LEU A 148 10.59 0.99 -9.03
CA LEU A 148 11.93 0.73 -9.56
C LEU A 148 12.61 -0.41 -8.79
N ARG A 149 12.60 -0.36 -7.45
CA ARG A 149 13.12 -1.45 -6.60
C ARG A 149 12.46 -2.79 -6.92
N ARG A 150 11.14 -2.80 -7.19
CA ARG A 150 10.43 -4.01 -7.60
C ARG A 150 10.88 -4.50 -8.98
N SER A 151 11.13 -3.62 -9.94
CA SER A 151 11.67 -3.97 -11.27
C SER A 151 13.02 -4.67 -11.15
N TYR A 152 13.96 -4.12 -10.37
CA TYR A 152 15.25 -4.76 -10.10
C TYR A 152 15.11 -6.15 -9.50
N ARG A 153 14.22 -6.30 -8.51
CA ARG A 153 13.94 -7.60 -7.89
C ARG A 153 13.35 -8.62 -8.88
N LEU A 154 12.44 -8.20 -9.77
CA LEU A 154 11.84 -9.09 -10.78
C LEU A 154 12.84 -9.49 -11.87
N ALA A 155 13.74 -8.59 -12.23
CA ALA A 155 14.84 -8.87 -13.15
C ALA A 155 15.93 -9.79 -12.54
N LYS A 156 15.80 -10.15 -11.25
CA LYS A 156 16.77 -10.95 -10.49
C LYS A 156 18.20 -10.38 -10.58
N LEU A 157 18.32 -9.05 -10.68
CA LEU A 157 19.61 -8.37 -10.64
C LEU A 157 20.03 -8.26 -9.17
N ARG A 158 21.09 -8.98 -8.79
CA ARG A 158 21.69 -8.85 -7.46
C ARG A 158 22.35 -7.47 -7.39
N LEU A 159 21.80 -6.62 -6.54
CA LEU A 159 22.35 -5.30 -6.30
C LEU A 159 23.46 -5.41 -5.26
N ASP A 160 24.62 -4.85 -5.59
CA ASP A 160 25.63 -4.54 -4.58
C ASP A 160 25.15 -3.31 -3.80
N PRO A 161 24.86 -3.42 -2.48
CA PRO A 161 24.42 -2.29 -1.67
C PRO A 161 25.41 -1.13 -1.67
N ALA A 162 26.72 -1.39 -1.84
CA ALA A 162 27.73 -0.33 -1.94
C ALA A 162 27.56 0.51 -3.22
N LYS A 163 26.98 -0.08 -4.27
CA LYS A 163 26.73 0.60 -5.55
C LYS A 163 25.33 1.19 -5.62
N LEU A 164 24.32 0.42 -5.22
CA LEU A 164 22.92 0.78 -5.33
C LEU A 164 22.12 0.28 -4.13
N ASP A 165 21.79 1.22 -3.24
CA ASP A 165 20.84 1.02 -2.15
C ASP A 165 19.65 1.97 -2.30
N PHE A 166 18.46 1.40 -2.11
CA PHE A 166 17.20 2.15 -2.12
C PHE A 166 16.81 2.65 -0.74
N ALA A 167 17.34 2.08 0.34
CA ALA A 167 16.90 2.32 1.72
C ALA A 167 16.95 3.83 2.07
N ASP A 168 18.08 4.47 1.80
CA ASP A 168 18.34 5.86 2.18
C ASP A 168 17.68 6.88 1.22
N LEU A 169 17.03 6.41 0.15
CA LEU A 169 16.36 7.28 -0.82
C LEU A 169 14.88 7.52 -0.49
N PHE A 170 14.30 6.74 0.43
CA PHE A 170 12.90 6.91 0.81
C PHE A 170 12.72 8.14 1.69
N LEU A 171 11.83 9.03 1.26
CA LEU A 171 11.57 10.29 1.95
C LEU A 171 10.50 10.10 3.04
N THR A 172 10.65 10.81 4.15
CA THR A 172 9.59 10.87 5.17
C THR A 172 8.31 11.49 4.59
N ASP A 173 7.20 10.77 4.70
CA ASP A 173 5.90 11.26 4.24
C ASP A 173 5.24 12.10 5.34
N ALA A 174 5.30 13.43 5.19
CA ALA A 174 4.61 14.38 6.06
C ALA A 174 3.13 14.58 5.66
N SER A 175 2.52 13.60 4.99
CA SER A 175 1.10 13.67 4.63
C SER A 175 0.25 14.03 5.85
N PRO A 176 -0.57 15.09 5.80
CA PRO A 176 -1.38 15.50 6.93
C PRO A 176 -2.22 14.32 7.44
N ARG A 177 -2.20 14.09 8.77
CA ARG A 177 -3.09 13.13 9.42
C ARG A 177 -4.53 13.43 9.00
N GLY A 178 -5.32 12.39 8.76
CA GLY A 178 -6.70 12.54 8.33
C GLY A 178 -7.48 13.38 9.35
N LYS A 179 -8.10 14.48 8.91
CA LYS A 179 -8.96 15.31 9.76
C LYS A 179 -10.18 14.54 10.27
N HIS A 180 -10.52 14.75 11.53
CA HIS A 180 -11.80 14.34 12.11
C HIS A 180 -12.87 15.35 11.67
N LEU A 181 -14.02 14.85 11.24
CA LEU A 181 -15.18 15.66 10.90
C LEU A 181 -16.14 15.59 12.10
N ASP A 182 -16.16 16.61 12.94
CA ASP A 182 -17.05 16.64 14.10
C ASP A 182 -18.54 16.74 13.69
N ALA A 183 -19.43 16.59 14.68
CA ALA A 183 -20.87 16.60 14.47
C ALA A 183 -21.40 17.93 13.88
N ALA A 184 -20.84 19.07 14.29
CA ALA A 184 -21.27 20.39 13.83
C ALA A 184 -20.87 20.63 12.36
N ALA A 185 -19.63 20.28 12.01
CA ALA A 185 -19.14 20.32 10.64
C ALA A 185 -19.89 19.33 9.74
N PHE A 186 -20.21 18.13 10.26
CA PHE A 186 -21.06 17.18 9.56
C PHE A 186 -22.45 17.76 9.28
N ALA A 187 -23.15 18.28 10.28
CA ALA A 187 -24.49 18.84 10.13
C ALA A 187 -24.51 19.99 9.10
N THR A 188 -23.53 20.89 9.17
CA THR A 188 -23.37 22.02 8.24
C THR A 188 -23.17 21.52 6.80
N LEU A 189 -22.24 20.59 6.58
CA LEU A 189 -21.99 20.04 5.25
C LEU A 189 -23.19 19.24 4.72
N HIS A 190 -23.85 18.46 5.58
CA HIS A 190 -25.03 17.69 5.24
C HIS A 190 -26.18 18.60 4.79
N GLY A 191 -26.39 19.75 5.46
CA GLY A 191 -27.38 20.75 5.07
C GLY A 191 -27.12 21.36 3.69
N LEU A 192 -25.85 21.62 3.36
CA LEU A 192 -25.42 22.28 2.12
C LEU A 192 -25.22 21.33 0.94
N LEU A 193 -25.18 20.02 1.17
CA LEU A 193 -25.08 19.03 0.11
C LEU A 193 -26.40 18.91 -0.69
N PRO A 194 -26.33 18.71 -2.01
CA PRO A 194 -27.51 18.36 -2.81
C PRO A 194 -28.25 17.15 -2.26
N ALA A 195 -29.58 17.13 -2.36
CA ALA A 195 -30.45 16.08 -1.79
C ALA A 195 -29.98 14.66 -2.13
N HIS A 196 -29.59 14.41 -3.39
CA HIS A 196 -29.12 13.09 -3.84
C HIS A 196 -27.81 12.60 -3.19
N LEU A 197 -27.07 13.45 -2.47
CA LEU A 197 -25.83 13.09 -1.77
C LEU A 197 -25.98 13.00 -0.25
N LYS A 198 -27.08 13.50 0.31
CA LYS A 198 -27.28 13.61 1.77
C LYS A 198 -27.18 12.24 2.45
N ASP A 199 -27.98 11.29 2.01
CA ASP A 199 -27.96 9.92 2.54
C ASP A 199 -26.63 9.19 2.31
N LEU A 200 -26.01 9.39 1.14
CA LEU A 200 -24.69 8.79 0.85
C LEU A 200 -23.62 9.33 1.81
N PHE A 201 -23.68 10.63 2.11
CA PHE A 201 -22.76 11.27 3.04
C PHE A 201 -23.03 10.84 4.48
N GLU A 202 -24.29 10.82 4.91
CA GLU A 202 -24.69 10.36 6.25
C GLU A 202 -24.30 8.90 6.46
N PHE A 203 -24.62 8.01 5.52
CA PHE A 203 -24.24 6.60 5.61
C PHE A 203 -22.71 6.41 5.67
N ALA A 204 -21.95 7.20 4.89
CA ALA A 204 -20.48 7.15 4.95
C ALA A 204 -19.94 7.64 6.30
N TYR A 205 -20.57 8.64 6.92
CA TYR A 205 -20.21 9.19 8.23
C TYR A 205 -20.48 8.20 9.36
N LEU A 206 -21.59 7.46 9.30
CA LEU A 206 -21.97 6.50 10.33
C LEU A 206 -21.19 5.18 10.22
N CYS A 207 -21.06 4.63 9.00
CA CYS A 207 -20.53 3.27 8.81
C CYS A 207 -19.07 3.24 8.32
N GLY A 208 -18.48 4.38 7.98
CA GLY A 208 -17.09 4.47 7.58
C GLY A 208 -16.72 3.72 6.31
N THR A 209 -17.67 3.49 5.40
CA THR A 209 -17.44 2.71 4.17
C THR A 209 -16.53 3.45 3.19
N ARG A 210 -15.86 2.70 2.28
CA ARG A 210 -15.03 3.33 1.24
C ARG A 210 -15.95 4.01 0.22
N LYS A 211 -15.75 5.30 -0.05
CA LYS A 211 -16.61 6.09 -0.97
C LYS A 211 -16.95 5.40 -2.30
N GLY A 212 -15.98 4.75 -2.95
CA GLY A 212 -16.19 4.10 -4.24
C GLY A 212 -16.81 2.70 -4.13
N GLN A 213 -16.75 2.09 -2.95
CA GLN A 213 -17.52 0.88 -2.64
C GLN A 213 -18.98 1.28 -2.39
N LEU A 214 -19.21 2.26 -1.52
CA LEU A 214 -20.54 2.77 -1.19
C LEU A 214 -21.29 3.30 -2.42
N ALA A 215 -20.63 4.12 -3.25
CA ALA A 215 -21.25 4.67 -4.46
C ALA A 215 -21.59 3.61 -5.52
N ARG A 216 -21.01 2.40 -5.42
CA ARG A 216 -21.29 1.27 -6.31
C ARG A 216 -22.20 0.21 -5.69
N THR A 217 -22.63 0.38 -4.44
CA THR A 217 -23.55 -0.56 -3.78
C THR A 217 -24.84 -0.68 -4.58
N THR A 218 -25.27 -1.92 -4.82
CA THR A 218 -26.50 -2.25 -5.56
C THR A 218 -27.51 -2.92 -4.64
N TRP A 219 -28.77 -2.96 -5.07
CA TRP A 219 -29.82 -3.68 -4.34
C TRP A 219 -29.56 -5.18 -4.22
N ALA A 220 -28.76 -5.76 -5.13
CA ALA A 220 -28.30 -7.15 -5.00
C ALA A 220 -27.35 -7.39 -3.80
N SER A 221 -26.78 -6.32 -3.24
CA SER A 221 -25.97 -6.38 -2.02
C SER A 221 -26.81 -6.28 -0.75
N TRP A 222 -28.10 -5.94 -0.84
CA TRP A 222 -28.98 -5.72 0.30
C TRP A 222 -29.77 -6.98 0.64
N ASP A 223 -29.63 -7.44 1.88
CA ASP A 223 -30.40 -8.55 2.44
C ASP A 223 -31.35 -8.00 3.52
N ALA A 224 -32.66 -8.09 3.26
CA ALA A 224 -33.67 -7.59 4.16
C ALA A 224 -33.86 -8.46 5.41
N SER A 225 -33.67 -9.78 5.30
CA SER A 225 -33.74 -10.74 6.41
C SER A 225 -32.59 -10.52 7.40
N GLU A 226 -31.37 -10.45 6.87
CA GLU A 226 -30.15 -10.28 7.67
C GLU A 226 -29.89 -8.81 8.04
N ARG A 227 -30.68 -7.88 7.48
CA ARG A 227 -30.51 -6.43 7.62
C ARG A 227 -29.07 -5.99 7.35
N ALA A 228 -28.48 -6.50 6.28
CA ALA A 228 -27.06 -6.35 6.02
C ALA A 228 -26.76 -5.96 4.57
N LEU A 229 -25.65 -5.24 4.39
CA LEU A 229 -25.04 -5.03 3.07
C LEU A 229 -23.85 -5.95 2.89
N THR A 230 -23.92 -6.85 1.91
CA THR A 230 -22.84 -7.78 1.57
C THR A 230 -22.20 -7.40 0.23
N TRP A 231 -20.89 -7.18 0.25
CA TRP A 231 -20.09 -6.98 -0.97
C TRP A 231 -19.18 -8.18 -1.17
N SER A 232 -19.17 -8.70 -2.39
CA SER A 232 -18.38 -9.88 -2.75
C SER A 232 -16.87 -9.61 -2.75
N ALA A 233 -16.07 -10.68 -2.63
CA ALA A 233 -14.61 -10.63 -2.72
C ALA A 233 -14.11 -9.97 -4.01
N ALA A 234 -14.88 -10.09 -5.10
CA ALA A 234 -14.58 -9.41 -6.37
C ALA A 234 -14.65 -7.88 -6.24
N GLU A 235 -15.57 -7.37 -5.44
CA GLU A 235 -15.86 -5.95 -5.28
C GLU A 235 -15.05 -5.28 -4.16
N VAL A 236 -14.61 -6.07 -3.18
CA VAL A 236 -13.87 -5.62 -2.00
C VAL A 236 -12.36 -5.64 -2.25
N LYS A 237 -11.67 -4.55 -1.87
CA LYS A 237 -10.21 -4.41 -2.04
C LYS A 237 -9.41 -5.54 -1.38
N ALA A 238 -9.92 -6.11 -0.29
CA ALA A 238 -9.28 -7.17 0.49
C ALA A 238 -9.45 -8.58 -0.10
N LYS A 239 -10.18 -8.73 -1.23
CA LYS A 239 -10.48 -10.03 -1.86
C LYS A 239 -11.15 -11.04 -0.92
N ARG A 240 -11.97 -10.55 0.01
CA ARG A 240 -12.83 -11.35 0.88
C ARG A 240 -14.19 -10.66 0.92
N ASP A 241 -15.24 -11.46 1.06
CA ASP A 241 -16.58 -10.94 1.27
C ASP A 241 -16.58 -10.03 2.50
N PHE A 242 -17.32 -8.94 2.41
CA PHE A 242 -17.48 -7.99 3.49
C PHE A 242 -18.97 -7.79 3.70
N THR A 243 -19.46 -8.24 4.85
CA THR A 243 -20.84 -8.04 5.28
C THR A 243 -20.86 -6.96 6.34
N LEU A 244 -21.68 -5.94 6.14
CA LEU A 244 -21.92 -4.86 7.09
C LEU A 244 -23.34 -5.03 7.64
N PRO A 245 -23.50 -5.58 8.85
CA PRO A 245 -24.79 -5.58 9.53
C PRO A 245 -25.21 -4.13 9.83
N LEU A 246 -26.48 -3.84 9.63
CA LEU A 246 -27.05 -2.52 9.85
C LEU A 246 -28.07 -2.57 10.98
N ASP A 247 -28.01 -1.57 11.85
CA ASP A 247 -29.03 -1.31 12.86
C ASP A 247 -29.34 0.19 12.87
N GLY A 248 -30.40 0.58 13.57
CA GLY A 248 -30.73 1.98 13.86
C GLY A 248 -30.69 2.93 12.66
N ARG A 249 -29.97 4.06 12.78
CA ARG A 249 -30.00 5.11 11.74
C ARG A 249 -29.52 4.64 10.33
N PRO A 250 -28.39 3.94 10.15
CA PRO A 250 -27.99 3.37 8.87
C PRO A 250 -29.00 2.41 8.25
N LEU A 251 -29.65 1.58 9.08
CA LEU A 251 -30.71 0.67 8.62
C LEU A 251 -31.91 1.46 8.09
N ASN A 252 -32.36 2.46 8.86
CA ASN A 252 -33.49 3.31 8.47
C ASN A 252 -33.25 4.03 7.14
N LEU A 253 -32.03 4.50 6.88
CA LEU A 253 -31.65 5.09 5.59
C LEU A 253 -31.81 4.09 4.44
N ILE A 254 -31.34 2.86 4.60
CA ILE A 254 -31.44 1.84 3.56
C ILE A 254 -32.91 1.43 3.32
N LEU A 255 -33.70 1.28 4.38
CA LEU A 255 -35.13 0.97 4.27
C LEU A 255 -35.90 2.06 3.54
N ALA A 256 -35.68 3.33 3.90
CA ALA A 256 -36.31 4.47 3.21
C ALA A 256 -35.92 4.51 1.73
N ARG A 257 -34.64 4.32 1.41
CA ARG A 257 -34.16 4.23 0.02
C ARG A 257 -34.71 3.03 -0.73
N HIS A 258 -34.95 1.90 -0.05
CA HIS A 258 -35.52 0.71 -0.66
C HIS A 258 -37.00 0.90 -1.00
N ALA A 259 -37.75 1.60 -0.14
CA ALA A 259 -39.13 1.98 -0.40
C ALA A 259 -39.25 2.94 -1.60
N GLU A 260 -38.35 3.90 -1.70
CA GLU A 260 -38.31 4.90 -2.80
C GLU A 260 -37.47 4.47 -4.01
N ARG A 261 -37.12 3.18 -4.11
CA ARG A 261 -36.16 2.72 -5.11
C ARG A 261 -36.69 2.89 -6.54
N ARG A 262 -35.80 3.32 -7.42
CA ARG A 262 -36.07 3.38 -8.87
C ARG A 262 -35.85 2.01 -9.49
N LEU A 263 -36.91 1.37 -9.98
CA LEU A 263 -36.83 0.00 -10.53
C LEU A 263 -35.86 -0.15 -11.71
N HIS A 264 -35.67 0.91 -12.51
CA HIS A 264 -34.69 0.92 -13.60
C HIS A 264 -33.24 1.10 -13.14
N CYS A 265 -32.98 1.42 -11.86
CA CYS A 265 -31.66 1.69 -11.32
C CYS A 265 -31.27 0.67 -10.26
N ARG A 266 -30.29 -0.16 -10.58
CA ARG A 266 -29.78 -1.18 -9.64
C ARG A 266 -29.05 -0.62 -8.41
N TYR A 267 -28.62 0.64 -8.42
CA TYR A 267 -27.80 1.23 -7.35
C TYR A 267 -28.66 1.73 -6.19
N VAL A 268 -28.18 1.51 -4.96
CA VAL A 268 -28.82 2.02 -3.73
C VAL A 268 -28.80 3.55 -3.70
N PHE A 269 -27.67 4.14 -4.05
CA PHE A 269 -27.50 5.59 -4.15
C PHE A 269 -27.43 6.00 -5.62
N HIS A 270 -28.21 7.03 -5.99
CA HIS A 270 -28.28 7.49 -7.37
C HIS A 270 -28.24 9.02 -7.48
N GLY A 271 -27.62 9.51 -8.55
CA GLY A 271 -27.44 10.94 -8.80
C GLY A 271 -28.60 11.57 -9.57
N PRO A 272 -28.51 12.88 -9.87
CA PRO A 272 -29.57 13.64 -10.54
C PRO A 272 -29.78 13.22 -12.00
N ARG A 273 -28.80 12.56 -12.61
CA ARG A 273 -28.86 12.03 -13.99
C ARG A 273 -29.43 10.62 -14.08
N CYS A 274 -29.88 10.05 -12.97
CA CYS A 274 -30.50 8.73 -12.94
C CYS A 274 -31.80 8.75 -13.76
N ARG A 275 -31.80 8.08 -14.91
CA ARG A 275 -32.95 7.91 -15.81
C ARG A 275 -32.77 6.64 -16.65
N PRO A 276 -33.86 6.06 -17.20
CA PRO A 276 -33.75 4.94 -18.13
C PRO A 276 -32.75 5.23 -19.26
N GLY A 277 -31.94 4.24 -19.63
CA GLY A 277 -30.90 4.38 -20.67
C GLY A 277 -29.63 5.14 -20.26
N HIS A 278 -29.56 5.73 -19.05
CA HIS A 278 -28.32 6.38 -18.59
C HIS A 278 -27.24 5.35 -18.22
N THR A 279 -26.06 5.45 -18.84
CA THR A 279 -24.89 4.64 -18.48
C THR A 279 -24.20 5.18 -17.21
N PRO A 280 -24.22 4.44 -16.08
CA PRO A 280 -23.62 4.89 -14.83
C PRO A 280 -22.09 4.93 -14.86
N SER A 281 -21.48 5.68 -13.96
CA SER A 281 -20.01 5.74 -13.84
C SER A 281 -19.43 4.40 -13.40
N LYS A 282 -18.38 3.92 -14.08
CA LYS A 282 -17.61 2.74 -13.64
C LYS A 282 -17.02 2.91 -12.22
N HIS A 283 -16.69 4.14 -11.81
CA HIS A 283 -16.04 4.41 -10.53
C HIS A 283 -17.01 4.79 -9.40
N TYR A 284 -18.09 5.51 -9.72
CA TYR A 284 -19.01 6.07 -8.72
C TYR A 284 -20.47 5.62 -8.92
N GLY A 285 -20.71 4.60 -9.75
CA GLY A 285 -22.05 4.09 -10.00
C GLY A 285 -23.00 5.17 -10.51
N CYS A 286 -24.25 5.08 -10.10
CA CYS A 286 -25.30 6.02 -10.51
C CYS A 286 -25.19 7.39 -9.81
N VAL A 287 -24.46 7.47 -8.69
CA VAL A 287 -24.21 8.75 -7.98
C VAL A 287 -23.45 9.73 -8.87
N GLY A 288 -22.49 9.23 -9.66
CA GLY A 288 -21.63 10.05 -10.52
C GLY A 288 -20.50 10.76 -9.77
N ASP A 289 -19.69 11.56 -10.48
CA ASP A 289 -18.62 12.35 -9.85
C ASP A 289 -19.21 13.54 -9.09
N PHE A 290 -19.17 13.46 -7.77
CA PHE A 290 -19.70 14.49 -6.86
C PHE A 290 -18.62 15.44 -6.31
N LYS A 291 -17.39 15.46 -6.85
CA LYS A 291 -16.32 16.35 -6.36
C LYS A 291 -16.70 17.82 -6.43
N LYS A 292 -17.42 18.23 -7.49
CA LYS A 292 -17.89 19.62 -7.64
C LYS A 292 -18.91 19.97 -6.56
N ALA A 293 -19.88 19.08 -6.30
CA ALA A 293 -20.86 19.25 -5.24
C ALA A 293 -20.18 19.34 -3.85
N TRP A 294 -19.26 18.43 -3.55
CA TRP A 294 -18.48 18.45 -2.31
C TRP A 294 -17.71 19.76 -2.12
N ARG A 295 -16.97 20.20 -3.15
CA ARG A 295 -16.22 21.47 -3.11
C ARG A 295 -17.15 22.65 -2.87
N THR A 296 -18.33 22.65 -3.48
CA THR A 296 -19.32 23.72 -3.33
C THR A 296 -19.87 23.77 -1.91
N ALA A 297 -20.24 22.61 -1.34
CA ALA A 297 -20.71 22.51 0.04
C ALA A 297 -19.65 22.99 1.05
N CYS A 298 -18.40 22.54 0.91
CA CYS A 298 -17.32 22.99 1.78
C CYS A 298 -17.06 24.51 1.67
N LYS A 299 -17.06 25.07 0.45
CA LYS A 299 -16.90 26.52 0.26
C LYS A 299 -18.03 27.31 0.92
N LYS A 300 -19.28 26.88 0.75
CA LYS A 300 -20.44 27.51 1.41
C LYS A 300 -20.40 27.39 2.93
N ALA A 301 -19.83 26.31 3.45
CA ALA A 301 -19.64 26.09 4.88
C ALA A 301 -18.43 26.85 5.47
N GLY A 302 -17.66 27.59 4.66
CA GLY A 302 -16.43 28.24 5.11
C GLY A 302 -15.27 27.28 5.37
N PHE A 303 -15.37 26.00 4.99
CA PHE A 303 -14.31 25.02 5.21
C PHE A 303 -13.32 24.97 4.04
N PRO A 304 -11.99 24.94 4.32
CA PRO A 304 -11.01 24.66 3.28
C PRO A 304 -11.30 23.32 2.59
N VAL A 305 -10.92 23.20 1.31
CA VAL A 305 -11.22 22.00 0.51
C VAL A 305 -9.96 21.21 0.20
N GLY A 306 -10.01 19.91 0.50
CA GLY A 306 -8.96 18.98 0.11
C GLY A 306 -7.76 19.00 1.04
N ARG A 307 -6.98 17.90 1.00
CA ARG A 307 -5.85 17.68 1.92
C ARG A 307 -4.79 18.78 1.84
N LYS A 308 -4.50 19.28 0.62
CA LYS A 308 -3.49 20.33 0.40
C LYS A 308 -3.85 21.66 1.04
N GLY A 309 -5.13 22.03 1.02
CA GLY A 309 -5.62 23.25 1.66
C GLY A 309 -5.89 23.09 3.16
N GLY A 310 -5.44 21.99 3.78
CA GLY A 310 -5.81 21.67 5.16
C GLY A 310 -7.32 21.51 5.34
N GLY A 311 -8.02 21.02 4.31
CA GLY A 311 -9.47 20.99 4.27
C GLY A 311 -10.09 19.60 4.41
N PHE A 312 -11.42 19.55 4.33
CA PHE A 312 -12.14 18.29 4.31
C PHE A 312 -12.11 17.65 2.91
N VAL A 313 -11.94 16.33 2.90
CA VAL A 313 -12.24 15.43 1.78
C VAL A 313 -13.36 14.50 2.21
N PHE A 314 -14.14 14.02 1.25
CA PHE A 314 -15.18 13.03 1.54
C PHE A 314 -14.65 11.81 2.31
N HIS A 315 -13.37 11.44 2.16
CA HIS A 315 -12.78 10.32 2.90
C HIS A 315 -12.62 10.57 4.42
N ASN A 316 -12.76 11.81 4.89
CA ASN A 316 -12.76 12.10 6.33
C ASN A 316 -13.94 11.45 7.05
N THR A 317 -15.06 11.17 6.38
CA THR A 317 -16.18 10.39 6.97
C THR A 317 -15.71 9.03 7.45
N ARG A 318 -14.87 8.34 6.67
CA ARG A 318 -14.28 7.05 7.07
C ARG A 318 -13.36 7.19 8.27
N HIS A 319 -12.49 8.19 8.31
CA HIS A 319 -11.61 8.39 9.46
C HIS A 319 -12.42 8.67 10.72
N THR A 320 -13.42 9.52 10.60
CA THR A 320 -14.33 9.92 11.68
C THR A 320 -15.13 8.73 12.21
N ALA A 321 -15.77 7.95 11.33
CA ALA A 321 -16.52 6.76 11.73
C ALA A 321 -15.65 5.78 12.53
N VAL A 322 -14.42 5.53 12.07
CA VAL A 322 -13.48 4.65 12.77
C VAL A 322 -13.10 5.22 14.14
N THR A 323 -12.82 6.53 14.22
CA THR A 323 -12.57 7.20 15.49
C THR A 323 -13.76 7.10 16.43
N ASN A 324 -14.98 7.32 15.94
CA ASN A 324 -16.20 7.24 16.74
C ASN A 324 -16.44 5.82 17.28
N LEU A 325 -16.24 4.80 16.44
CA LEU A 325 -16.32 3.39 16.85
C LEU A 325 -15.29 3.06 17.93
N VAL A 326 -14.04 3.50 17.76
CA VAL A 326 -12.97 3.28 18.76
C VAL A 326 -13.29 3.99 20.08
N ASN A 327 -13.74 5.23 20.02
CA ASN A 327 -14.13 6.00 21.20
C ASN A 327 -15.33 5.39 21.93
N ALA A 328 -16.21 4.71 21.19
CA ALA A 328 -17.32 3.95 21.74
C ALA A 328 -16.94 2.56 22.28
N GLY A 329 -15.64 2.24 22.38
CA GLY A 329 -15.17 0.98 22.93
C GLY A 329 -15.13 -0.19 21.95
N VAL A 330 -15.41 0.04 20.66
CA VAL A 330 -15.27 -1.01 19.64
C VAL A 330 -13.78 -1.20 19.33
N PRO A 331 -13.22 -2.42 19.51
CA PRO A 331 -11.80 -2.64 19.28
C PRO A 331 -11.40 -2.34 17.83
N ALA A 332 -10.34 -1.54 17.64
CA ALA A 332 -9.81 -1.20 16.32
C ALA A 332 -9.38 -2.43 15.48
N ARG A 333 -9.16 -3.57 16.15
CA ARG A 333 -8.85 -4.88 15.56
C ARG A 333 -9.48 -5.99 16.39
N GLN A 334 -10.55 -6.62 15.91
CA GLN A 334 -10.85 -7.98 16.36
C GLN A 334 -9.76 -8.91 15.81
N ARG A 335 -9.00 -9.58 16.69
CA ARG A 335 -8.09 -10.64 16.27
C ARG A 335 -8.93 -11.72 15.59
N GLY A 336 -8.74 -11.90 14.28
CA GLY A 336 -9.20 -13.13 13.63
C GLY A 336 -8.46 -14.31 14.26
N GLY A 337 -9.15 -15.45 14.38
CA GLY A 337 -8.56 -16.71 14.83
C GLY A 337 -7.26 -17.08 14.08
N PRO A 338 -6.52 -18.08 14.59
CA PRO A 338 -5.15 -18.39 14.19
C PRO A 338 -5.07 -18.61 12.67
N GLY A 339 -4.37 -17.70 11.96
CA GLY A 339 -4.17 -17.75 10.51
C GLY A 339 -4.21 -16.40 9.78
N ALA A 340 -4.76 -15.35 10.38
CA ALA A 340 -4.90 -14.05 9.72
C ALA A 340 -3.62 -13.18 9.78
N ARG A 341 -2.68 -13.37 8.84
CA ARG A 341 -1.59 -12.41 8.62
C ARG A 341 -2.08 -11.17 7.86
N GLY A 342 -2.11 -10.05 8.59
CA GLY A 342 -1.90 -8.68 8.10
C GLY A 342 -2.94 -8.10 7.14
N ASP A 343 -3.97 -7.44 7.66
CA ASP A 343 -4.76 -6.45 6.89
C ASP A 343 -5.28 -5.33 7.82
N GLY A 344 -4.98 -4.07 7.47
CA GLY A 344 -5.50 -2.86 8.13
C GLY A 344 -6.92 -2.50 7.68
N GLY A 345 -7.74 -3.49 7.34
CA GLY A 345 -9.18 -3.32 7.13
C GLY A 345 -9.91 -3.54 8.44
N LEU A 346 -10.82 -2.62 8.81
CA LEU A 346 -11.83 -2.97 9.82
C LEU A 346 -12.54 -4.23 9.34
N ARG A 347 -12.45 -5.29 10.14
CA ARG A 347 -13.48 -6.34 10.13
C ARG A 347 -14.80 -5.67 10.52
N ALA A 348 -15.91 -6.19 10.01
CA ALA A 348 -17.22 -5.79 10.53
C ALA A 348 -17.16 -5.99 12.05
N PRO A 349 -17.40 -4.95 12.87
CA PRO A 349 -17.50 -5.15 14.30
C PRO A 349 -18.66 -6.11 14.57
N ASP A 350 -18.55 -6.85 15.67
CA ASP A 350 -19.61 -7.75 16.12
C ASP A 350 -20.97 -7.01 16.06
N PRO A 351 -22.01 -7.59 15.44
CA PRO A 351 -23.35 -7.01 15.42
C PRO A 351 -23.81 -6.55 16.82
N GLN A 352 -23.39 -7.24 17.88
CA GLN A 352 -23.69 -6.89 19.26
C GLN A 352 -22.98 -5.60 19.73
N CYS A 353 -21.80 -5.28 19.19
CA CYS A 353 -21.06 -4.05 19.48
C CYS A 353 -21.60 -2.83 18.69
N LEU A 354 -22.34 -3.03 17.60
CA LEU A 354 -22.94 -1.95 16.81
C LEU A 354 -24.29 -1.50 17.34
N ARG A 355 -25.02 -2.38 18.03
CA ARG A 355 -26.38 -2.17 18.54
C ARG A 355 -26.55 -0.90 19.39
N PRO A 356 -25.63 -0.58 20.34
CA PRO A 356 -25.76 0.63 21.17
C PRO A 356 -25.49 1.94 20.41
N LEU A 357 -24.73 1.89 19.30
CA LEU A 357 -24.25 3.08 18.60
C LEU A 357 -25.20 3.59 17.53
N LEU A 358 -26.21 2.80 17.18
CA LEU A 358 -27.15 3.10 16.10
C LEU A 358 -28.56 3.44 16.64
N HIS A 359 -28.82 3.20 17.93
CA HIS A 359 -30.05 3.58 18.62
C HIS A 359 -30.04 5.09 19.00
N PRO A 360 -31.06 5.89 18.64
CA PRO A 360 -31.07 7.34 18.91
C PRO A 360 -31.30 7.74 20.38
N ALA A 361 -31.44 6.79 21.30
CA ALA A 361 -31.88 7.04 22.66
C ALA A 361 -30.72 7.03 23.67
N GLN A 362 -29.59 7.65 23.34
CA GLN A 362 -28.60 8.17 24.31
C GLN A 362 -27.97 9.44 23.73
N GLY A 363 -28.82 10.45 23.57
CA GLY A 363 -28.34 11.83 23.60
C GLY A 363 -27.78 12.11 25.00
N ALA A 364 -26.68 12.85 25.02
CA ALA A 364 -25.98 13.39 26.18
C ALA A 364 -26.82 13.50 27.47
N ASP A 365 -26.41 12.75 28.49
CA ASP A 365 -26.60 13.15 29.89
C ASP A 365 -25.20 13.40 30.49
N PRO A 366 -24.80 14.65 30.76
CA PRO A 366 -23.47 14.96 31.26
C PRO A 366 -23.46 14.74 32.78
N GLY A 367 -23.44 13.48 33.24
CA GLY A 367 -23.46 13.28 34.69
C GLY A 367 -23.45 11.87 35.26
N SER A 368 -23.53 10.80 34.48
CA SER A 368 -23.60 9.44 35.06
C SER A 368 -22.35 8.60 34.81
N THR A 369 -21.60 8.35 35.88
CA THR A 369 -20.56 7.32 35.97
C THR A 369 -21.11 5.96 35.50
N PRO A 370 -20.41 5.21 34.62
CA PRO A 370 -20.94 3.93 34.13
C PRO A 370 -21.02 2.89 35.27
N PRO A 371 -22.09 2.07 35.33
CA PRO A 371 -22.22 1.04 36.33
C PRO A 371 -21.16 -0.05 36.11
N HIS A 372 -20.46 -0.43 37.17
CA HIS A 372 -19.55 -1.57 37.18
C HIS A 372 -20.29 -2.85 36.77
N ILE A 373 -20.06 -3.32 35.54
CA ILE A 373 -20.47 -4.67 35.13
C ILE A 373 -19.51 -5.65 35.78
N ARG A 374 -19.95 -6.26 36.90
CA ARG A 374 -19.30 -7.43 37.51
C ARG A 374 -19.41 -8.61 36.54
N LEU A 375 -18.30 -8.99 35.91
CA LEU A 375 -18.17 -10.29 35.25
C LEU A 375 -18.10 -11.37 36.34
N ARG A 376 -19.13 -12.22 36.43
CA ARG A 376 -19.06 -13.48 37.17
C ARG A 376 -18.08 -14.40 36.44
N HIS A 377 -16.92 -14.66 37.04
CA HIS A 377 -16.02 -15.72 36.59
C HIS A 377 -16.55 -17.07 37.09
N ALA A 378 -16.90 -17.95 36.16
CA ALA A 378 -17.09 -19.36 36.43
C ALA A 378 -15.73 -20.00 36.76
N ALA A 379 -15.70 -20.75 37.85
CA ALA A 379 -14.52 -21.43 38.38
C ALA A 379 -14.01 -22.50 37.42
N GLY A 380 -12.71 -22.46 37.14
CA GLY A 380 -11.96 -23.53 36.47
C GLY A 380 -10.56 -23.59 37.08
N ARG A 381 -10.30 -24.64 37.85
CA ARG A 381 -9.01 -25.00 38.45
C ARG A 381 -7.99 -25.22 37.34
N ASP A 382 -6.77 -24.71 37.44
CA ASP A 382 -5.61 -25.52 37.83
C ASP A 382 -4.33 -24.66 37.90
N ALA A 383 -3.30 -25.23 38.48
CA ALA A 383 -2.27 -24.57 39.26
C ALA A 383 -0.97 -24.19 38.51
N ARG A 384 -0.21 -23.33 39.22
CA ARG A 384 1.26 -23.12 39.18
C ARG A 384 1.83 -22.22 38.08
N ARG A 385 2.26 -21.00 38.46
CA ARG A 385 3.68 -20.56 38.45
C ARG A 385 3.85 -19.18 39.10
N ARG A 386 4.99 -19.02 39.80
CA ARG A 386 5.40 -17.96 40.73
C ARG A 386 5.53 -16.56 40.07
N PRO A 387 5.41 -15.45 40.84
CA PRO A 387 5.58 -14.10 40.31
C PRO A 387 7.06 -13.73 40.17
N VAL A 388 7.39 -13.04 39.07
CA VAL A 388 8.66 -12.34 38.89
C VAL A 388 8.42 -10.87 39.24
N GLU A 389 9.22 -10.40 40.17
CA GLU A 389 9.29 -9.06 40.76
C GLU A 389 9.57 -7.99 39.68
N VAL A 390 8.69 -6.99 39.56
CA VAL A 390 8.88 -5.83 38.70
C VAL A 390 9.57 -4.74 39.52
N ARG A 391 10.82 -4.43 39.17
CA ARG A 391 11.53 -3.25 39.69
C ARG A 391 11.00 -1.99 39.01
N GLU A 392 10.46 -1.08 39.81
CA GLU A 392 10.17 0.30 39.42
C GLU A 392 11.47 1.11 39.29
N PRO A 393 11.60 2.02 38.31
CA PRO A 393 12.63 3.04 38.33
C PRO A 393 12.17 4.30 39.07
N VAL A 394 13.01 4.67 40.04
CA VAL A 394 12.97 5.83 40.92
C VAL A 394 12.87 7.15 40.15
N THR A 395 11.92 7.98 40.56
CA THR A 395 11.78 9.40 40.21
C THR A 395 12.81 10.24 40.98
N ASN A 396 13.72 10.91 40.27
CA ASN A 396 14.52 12.00 40.83
C ASN A 396 14.04 13.34 40.28
N VAL A 397 13.44 14.13 41.16
CA VAL A 397 13.06 15.53 40.96
C VAL A 397 14.17 16.39 41.55
N ILE A 398 14.82 17.22 40.73
CA ILE A 398 15.68 18.31 41.20
C ILE A 398 15.34 19.57 40.42
N GLY A 399 14.76 20.55 41.13
CA GLY A 399 15.19 21.95 41.17
C GLY A 399 15.09 22.82 39.91
N THR A 400 14.08 23.70 39.90
CA THR A 400 14.13 25.03 39.25
C THR A 400 15.06 25.97 40.03
N PRO A 401 15.59 27.03 39.39
CA PRO A 401 15.06 28.36 39.72
C PRO A 401 14.87 29.32 38.53
N GLN A 402 14.06 30.33 38.82
CA GLN A 402 13.69 31.58 38.11
C GLN A 402 14.93 32.35 37.60
N GLY A 403 14.91 33.28 36.65
CA GLY A 403 13.91 34.09 35.96
C GLY A 403 14.66 35.16 35.12
N HIS A 404 13.91 36.08 34.51
CA HIS A 404 14.31 37.31 33.78
C HIS A 404 14.20 37.31 32.23
N THR A 405 13.33 38.21 31.78
CA THR A 405 13.18 38.83 30.45
C THR A 405 13.05 40.35 30.71
N PRO A 406 12.98 41.26 29.72
CA PRO A 406 13.61 41.37 28.39
C PRO A 406 14.39 42.70 28.23
N LEU A 407 15.28 42.82 27.24
CA LEU A 407 15.65 44.13 26.66
C LEU A 407 15.79 44.04 25.13
N SER A 408 15.05 44.90 24.44
CA SER A 408 15.27 45.37 23.06
C SER A 408 15.66 46.86 23.13
N PRO A 409 16.47 47.35 22.17
CA PRO A 409 15.98 48.32 21.17
C PRO A 409 16.56 48.01 19.77
N GLY A 410 15.92 48.20 18.62
CA GLY A 410 15.23 49.40 18.14
C GLY A 410 16.19 50.24 17.30
N TRP A 411 16.30 50.02 15.97
CA TRP A 411 17.02 50.91 15.04
C TRP A 411 16.25 51.14 13.74
N ASN A 412 16.13 52.43 13.41
CA ASN A 412 15.43 53.07 12.30
C ASN A 412 16.21 52.98 10.97
N GLY A 413 15.49 53.12 9.85
CA GLY A 413 16.09 53.42 8.55
C GLY A 413 15.05 53.68 7.45
N ARG A 414 14.66 54.96 7.30
CA ARG A 414 14.09 55.60 6.10
C ARG A 414 15.15 56.57 5.55
N PRO A 415 15.12 56.98 4.27
CA PRO A 415 14.10 57.89 3.73
C PRO A 415 12.93 57.21 3.00
#